data_AF-A0A7C8CV26-F1
#
_entry.id   AF-A0A7C8CV26-F1
#
_cell.length_a   1.000
_cell.length_b   1.000
_cell.length_c   1.000
_cell.angle_alpha   90.00
_cell.angle_beta   90.00
_cell.angle_gamma   90.00
#
_symmetry.space_group_name_H-M   'P 1'
#
loop_
_entity.id
_entity.type
_entity.pdbx_description
1 polymer ?
#
loop_
_entity_poly.entity_id
_entity_poly.type
_entity_poly.pdbx_seq_one_letter_code
_entity_poly.pdbx_strand_id
1 'polypeptide(L)'
;MEQPRGDETQKATNLQREWMVEYEVTNKDGIKQKHLTILYGKNVTDVQESLFIELRALYPQQSMIEVTITRFEPISTHTSKSHMNSFTGFIA
;
A
#
# COMPACT_ATOMS: atom_id res chain seq x y z
N MET A 1 5.86 -6.11 -45.89
CA MET A 1 4.87 -6.66 -44.94
C MET A 1 5.31 -6.23 -43.56
N GLU A 2 4.74 -5.13 -43.08
CA GLU A 2 5.01 -4.61 -41.74
C GLU A 2 4.23 -5.45 -40.73
N GLN A 3 4.94 -6.04 -39.76
CA GLN A 3 4.33 -6.68 -38.60
C GLN A 3 3.83 -5.59 -37.64
N PRO A 4 2.55 -5.56 -37.24
CA PRO A 4 2.15 -4.69 -36.15
C PRO A 4 2.68 -5.24 -34.83
N ARG A 5 3.58 -4.49 -34.19
CA ARG A 5 3.85 -4.61 -32.75
C ARG A 5 2.57 -4.24 -31.99
N GLY A 6 1.75 -5.23 -31.69
CA GLY A 6 0.78 -5.16 -30.62
C GLY A 6 1.50 -5.51 -29.32
N ASP A 7 2.21 -4.54 -28.72
CA ASP A 7 2.51 -4.58 -27.29
C ASP A 7 1.16 -4.36 -26.58
N GLU A 8 0.32 -5.39 -26.56
CA GLU A 8 -0.85 -5.48 -25.71
C GLU A 8 -0.35 -5.71 -24.28
N THR A 9 0.31 -4.69 -23.73
CA THR A 9 0.48 -4.56 -22.28
C THR A 9 -0.92 -4.51 -21.72
N GLN A 10 -1.34 -5.66 -21.23
CA GLN A 10 -2.59 -5.94 -20.54
C GLN A 10 -2.97 -4.73 -19.68
N LYS A 11 -3.85 -3.87 -20.20
CA LYS A 11 -4.71 -3.01 -19.38
C LYS A 11 -5.69 -3.94 -18.69
N ALA A 12 -5.17 -4.77 -17.78
CA ALA A 12 -5.96 -5.53 -16.84
C ALA A 12 -6.62 -4.49 -15.92
N THR A 13 -7.79 -4.04 -16.35
CA THR A 13 -8.97 -3.81 -15.51
C THR A 13 -8.70 -3.86 -14.02
N ASN A 14 -8.14 -2.80 -13.45
CA ASN A 14 -8.24 -2.59 -12.02
C ASN A 14 -8.96 -1.27 -11.78
N LEU A 15 -10.29 -1.37 -11.71
CA LEU A 15 -11.20 -0.29 -11.31
C LEU A 15 -11.11 0.00 -9.79
N GLN A 16 -10.11 -0.53 -9.08
CA GLN A 16 -9.87 -0.20 -7.68
C GLN A 16 -8.94 1.00 -7.61
N ARG A 17 -9.36 2.01 -6.86
CA ARG A 17 -8.52 3.17 -6.56
C ARG A 17 -7.44 2.73 -5.58
N GLU A 18 -6.23 3.23 -5.80
CA GLU A 18 -5.10 3.00 -4.90
C GLU A 18 -5.13 4.02 -3.76
N TRP A 19 -4.78 3.58 -2.57
CA TRP A 19 -4.74 4.39 -1.36
C TRP A 19 -3.43 4.19 -0.64
N MET A 20 -2.78 5.30 -0.30
CA MET A 20 -1.60 5.28 0.54
C MET A 20 -2.05 5.41 1.99
N VAL A 21 -1.70 4.40 2.78
CA VAL A 21 -2.00 4.36 4.20
C VAL A 21 -0.71 4.27 4.99
N GLU A 22 -0.44 5.31 5.77
CA GLU A 22 0.66 5.34 6.73
C GLU A 22 0.07 5.20 8.13
N TYR A 23 0.59 4.26 8.92
CA TYR A 23 0.12 3.99 10.26
C TYR A 23 1.26 3.60 11.20
N GLU A 24 1.10 3.92 12.48
CA GLU A 24 1.97 3.49 13.56
C GLU A 24 1.26 2.42 14.39
N VAL A 25 1.96 1.33 14.68
CA VAL A 25 1.51 0.27 15.58
C VAL A 25 2.32 0.35 16.85
N THR A 26 1.64 0.48 18.00
CA THR A 26 2.25 0.38 19.32
C THR A 26 1.85 -0.96 19.92
N ASN A 27 2.85 -1.80 20.23
CA ASN A 27 2.62 -3.05 20.92
C ASN A 27 2.48 -2.84 22.44
N LYS A 28 2.11 -3.90 23.17
CA LYS A 28 1.99 -3.87 24.65
C LYS A 28 3.28 -3.50 25.38
N ASP A 29 4.43 -3.70 24.75
CA ASP A 29 5.75 -3.40 25.30
C ASP A 29 6.17 -1.93 25.05
N GLY A 30 5.28 -1.13 24.43
CA GLY A 30 5.51 0.28 24.12
C GLY A 30 6.40 0.52 22.89
N ILE A 31 6.73 -0.54 22.15
CA ILE A 31 7.51 -0.45 20.91
C ILE A 31 6.60 0.04 19.80
N LYS A 32 7.01 1.14 19.18
CA LYS A 32 6.32 1.79 18.06
C LYS A 32 6.96 1.36 16.74
N GLN A 33 6.13 0.93 15.80
CA GLN A 33 6.54 0.55 14.47
C GLN A 33 5.75 1.36 13.45
N LYS A 34 6.45 2.02 12.54
CA LYS A 34 5.84 2.81 11.47
C LYS A 34 5.73 1.97 10.20
N HIS A 35 4.55 1.97 9.59
CA HIS A 35 4.23 1.20 8.40
C HIS A 35 3.66 2.12 7.33
N LEU A 36 3.99 1.79 6.07
CA LEU A 36 3.43 2.41 4.88
C LEU A 36 2.96 1.27 3.97
N THR A 37 1.68 1.27 3.60
CA THR A 37 1.09 0.27 2.70
C THR A 37 0.29 0.96 1.60
N ILE A 38 0.13 0.27 0.47
CA ILE A 38 -0.75 0.67 -0.62
C ILE A 38 -1.92 -0.32 -0.65
N LEU A 39 -3.12 0.20 -0.42
CA LEU A 39 -4.35 -0.59 -0.40
C LEU A 39 -5.23 -0.25 -1.60
N TYR A 40 -6.00 -1.23 -2.05
CA TYR A 40 -6.90 -1.10 -3.18
C TYR A 40 -8.35 -1.10 -2.70
N GLY A 41 -9.09 -0.04 -3.03
CA GLY A 41 -10.48 0.09 -2.59
C GLY A 41 -11.19 1.22 -3.31
N LYS A 42 -12.49 1.05 -3.60
CA LYS A 42 -13.26 2.10 -4.30
C LYS A 42 -13.54 3.26 -3.35
N ASN A 43 -13.83 2.93 -2.08
CA ASN A 43 -14.17 3.87 -1.03
C ASN A 43 -13.28 3.69 0.21
N VAL A 44 -13.35 4.66 1.14
CA VAL A 44 -12.65 4.62 2.43
C VAL A 44 -12.95 3.33 3.20
N THR A 45 -14.20 2.87 3.20
CA THR A 45 -14.62 1.65 3.91
C THR A 45 -13.91 0.41 3.39
N ASP A 46 -13.82 0.23 2.06
CA ASP A 46 -13.13 -0.92 1.46
C ASP A 46 -11.65 -0.96 1.86
N VAL A 47 -11.03 0.22 1.95
CA VAL A 47 -9.62 0.39 2.34
C VAL A 47 -9.45 0.12 3.84
N GLN A 48 -10.39 0.54 4.68
CA GLN A 48 -10.38 0.23 6.12
C GLN A 48 -10.52 -1.27 6.39
N GLU A 49 -11.41 -1.95 5.67
CA GLU A 49 -11.56 -3.41 5.77
C GLU A 49 -10.29 -4.13 5.33
N SER A 50 -9.70 -3.69 4.21
CA SER A 50 -8.43 -4.24 3.71
C SER A 50 -7.29 -4.05 4.72
N LEU A 51 -7.18 -2.85 5.30
CA LEU A 51 -6.20 -2.55 6.34
C LEU A 51 -6.41 -3.45 7.57
N PHE A 52 -7.65 -3.65 7.99
CA PHE A 52 -7.97 -4.49 9.14
C PHE A 52 -7.56 -5.95 8.91
N ILE A 53 -7.81 -6.48 7.71
CA ILE A 53 -7.39 -7.83 7.33
C ILE A 53 -5.86 -7.95 7.37
N GLU A 54 -5.12 -6.99 6.80
CA GLU A 54 -3.66 -6.98 6.85
C GLU A 54 -3.15 -6.93 8.30
N LEU A 55 -3.68 -6.03 9.14
CA LEU A 55 -3.28 -5.93 10.54
C LEU A 55 -3.53 -7.24 11.31
N ARG A 56 -4.65 -7.90 11.06
CA ARG A 56 -4.95 -9.21 11.67
C ARG A 56 -3.99 -10.30 11.21
N ALA A 57 -3.54 -10.27 9.96
CA ALA A 57 -2.57 -11.21 9.42
C ALA A 57 -1.13 -10.94 9.91
N LEU A 58 -0.76 -9.67 10.10
CA LEU A 58 0.57 -9.25 10.55
C LEU A 58 0.77 -9.45 12.06
N TYR A 59 -0.28 -9.31 12.86
CA TYR A 59 -0.21 -9.39 14.32
C TYR A 59 -1.12 -10.50 14.91
N PRO A 60 -1.00 -11.77 14.46
CA PRO A 60 -1.90 -12.84 14.89
C PRO A 60 -1.71 -13.25 16.36
N GLN A 61 -0.52 -13.00 16.92
CA GLN A 61 -0.14 -13.37 18.29
C GLN A 61 -0.24 -12.21 19.29
N GLN A 62 -0.54 -10.98 18.83
CA GLN A 62 -0.65 -9.83 19.71
C GLN A 62 -2.10 -9.69 20.18
N SER A 63 -2.31 -9.77 21.50
CA SER A 63 -3.65 -9.72 22.11
C SER A 63 -4.30 -8.35 21.98
N MET A 64 -3.50 -7.28 21.96
CA MET A 64 -3.95 -5.91 21.79
C MET A 64 -2.83 -5.09 21.14
N ILE A 65 -3.17 -4.36 20.09
CA ILE A 65 -2.31 -3.38 19.43
C ILE A 65 -3.06 -2.06 19.36
N GLU A 66 -2.34 -0.96 19.57
CA GLU A 66 -2.86 0.36 19.26
C GLU A 66 -2.38 0.75 17.87
N VAL A 67 -3.31 1.10 16.98
CA VAL A 67 -2.99 1.52 15.62
C VAL A 67 -3.42 2.97 15.43
N THR A 68 -2.46 3.83 15.09
CA THR A 68 -2.71 5.24 14.79
C THR A 68 -2.41 5.49 13.32
N ILE A 69 -3.42 5.88 12.54
CA ILE A 69 -3.26 6.21 11.13
C ILE A 69 -2.78 7.66 11.01
N THR A 70 -1.61 7.87 10.43
CA THR A 70 -1.02 9.21 10.21
C THR A 70 -1.34 9.76 8.83
N ARG A 71 -1.55 8.90 7.84
CA ARG A 71 -1.90 9.30 6.46
C ARG A 71 -2.88 8.31 5.87
N PHE A 72 -3.92 8.83 5.22
CA PHE A 72 -4.95 8.01 4.56
C PHE A 72 -5.48 8.78 3.36
N GLU A 73 -4.83 8.61 2.21
CA GLU A 73 -5.13 9.41 1.02
C GLU A 73 -5.19 8.57 -0.25
N PRO A 74 -6.06 8.92 -1.21
CA PRO A 74 -6.09 8.26 -2.50
C PRO A 74 -4.86 8.65 -3.31
N ILE A 75 -4.18 7.67 -3.87
CA ILE A 75 -3.08 7.90 -4.81
C ILE A 75 -3.70 8.32 -6.13
N SER A 76 -3.44 9.57 -6.52
CA SER A 76 -3.82 10.08 -7.84
C SER A 76 -2.58 10.07 -8.71
N THR A 77 -2.59 9.27 -9.77
CA THR A 77 -1.51 9.21 -10.76
C THR A 77 -1.50 10.48 -11.61
N HIS A 78 -1.09 11.61 -11.05
CA HIS A 78 -0.55 12.70 -11.87
C HIS A 78 0.90 12.33 -12.18
N THR A 79 1.09 11.69 -13.32
CA THR A 79 2.43 11.32 -13.82
C THR A 79 3.22 12.59 -14.16
N SER A 80 3.87 13.21 -13.18
CA SER A 80 5.11 13.92 -13.47
C SER A 80 6.23 12.90 -13.35
N LYS A 81 6.85 12.56 -14.48
CA LYS A 81 8.06 11.74 -14.54
C LYS A 81 9.17 12.48 -13.80
N SER A 82 9.22 12.35 -12.47
CA SER A 82 10.35 12.80 -11.67
C SER A 82 11.21 11.59 -11.38
N HIS A 83 12.49 11.71 -11.72
CA HIS A 83 13.48 10.66 -11.75
C HIS A 83 13.59 9.97 -10.38
N MET A 84 13.37 8.66 -10.34
CA MET A 84 13.63 7.87 -9.14
C MET A 84 15.13 7.57 -9.07
N ASN A 85 15.84 8.18 -8.12
CA ASN A 85 17.20 7.80 -7.81
C ASN A 85 17.21 6.38 -7.21
N SER A 86 18.10 5.54 -7.75
CA SER A 86 18.35 4.16 -7.35
C SER A 86 18.45 3.97 -5.83
N PHE A 87 17.74 2.99 -5.29
CA PHE A 87 17.94 2.52 -3.92
C PHE A 87 18.87 1.29 -3.97
N THR A 88 20.10 1.44 -3.48
CA THR A 88 21.05 0.35 -3.30
C THR A 88 20.90 -0.18 -1.87
N GLY A 89 20.39 -1.40 -1.71
CA GLY A 89 20.32 -2.10 -0.43
C GLY A 89 20.58 -3.58 -0.62
N PHE A 90 21.59 -4.12 0.05
CA PHE A 90 21.84 -5.55 0.13
C PHE A 90 20.94 -6.16 1.21
N ILE A 91 20.23 -7.24 0.87
CA ILE A 91 19.60 -8.13 1.86
C ILE A 91 20.68 -9.15 2.23
N ALA A 92 21.10 -9.12 3.50
CA ALA A 92 22.09 -10.05 4.04
C ALA A 92 21.50 -11.45 4.26
#